data_AF-A0A1V5X063-F1
#
_entry.id   AF-A0A1V5X063-F1
#
_cell.length_a   1.000
_cell.length_b   1.000
_cell.length_c   1.000
_cell.angle_alpha   90.00
_cell.angle_beta   90.00
_cell.angle_gamma   90.00
#
_symmetry.space_group_name_H-M   'P 1'
#
loop_
_entity.id
_entity.type
_entity.pdbx_description
1 polymer ?
#
loop_
_entity_poly.entity_id
_entity_poly.type
_entity_poly.pdbx_seq_one_letter_code
_entity_poly.pdbx_strand_id
1 'polypeptide(L)'
;MRLWSIHPVYLDDIGLSRCYYEGIGGLKTMLGMQRHPQLNRFKQSKDPVNNLKYYLIHVYTESVFREKDYKHFELLEDLCLKSYKPDYIPVSNKQLEFEIRWLVGKMSTERCYNSHQKIERLMYDYQNKNISSLTHHLFNVVDGEIEDWERSHLDKEIVR
;
A
#
# COMPACT_ATOMS: atom_id res chain seq x y z
N MET A 1 -2.15 11.08 1.76
CA MET A 1 -2.72 9.71 1.61
C MET A 1 -1.58 8.81 1.17
N ARG A 2 -1.67 7.48 1.29
CA ARG A 2 -0.51 6.57 1.16
C ARG A 2 -0.85 5.33 0.34
N LEU A 3 0.06 4.94 -0.55
CA LEU A 3 0.13 3.61 -1.14
C LEU A 3 0.93 2.72 -0.19
N TRP A 4 0.26 1.78 0.46
CA TRP A 4 0.89 0.91 1.44
C TRP A 4 1.67 -0.22 0.78
N SER A 5 2.87 -0.46 1.27
CA SER A 5 3.65 -1.66 0.99
C SER A 5 3.14 -2.87 1.78
N ILE A 6 2.40 -2.60 2.87
CA ILE A 6 1.68 -3.58 3.70
C ILE A 6 0.54 -4.22 2.90
N HIS A 7 0.31 -5.52 3.12
CA HIS A 7 -0.76 -6.28 2.48
C HIS A 7 -2.16 -5.68 2.80
N PRO A 8 -3.06 -5.54 1.80
CA PRO A 8 -4.37 -4.89 1.98
C PRO A 8 -5.24 -5.49 3.11
N VAL A 9 -5.09 -6.78 3.39
CA VAL A 9 -5.79 -7.50 4.48
C VAL A 9 -5.64 -6.82 5.84
N TYR A 10 -4.51 -6.18 6.09
CA TYR A 10 -4.25 -5.50 7.36
C TYR A 10 -4.86 -4.11 7.41
N LEU A 11 -5.20 -3.50 6.28
CA LEU A 11 -5.77 -2.15 6.26
C LEU A 11 -7.19 -2.16 6.83
N ASP A 12 -7.51 -1.18 7.67
CA ASP A 12 -8.88 -0.88 8.05
C ASP A 12 -9.70 -0.39 6.84
N ASP A 13 -11.01 -0.25 6.99
CA ASP A 13 -11.88 0.09 5.87
C ASP A 13 -11.61 1.49 5.30
N ILE A 14 -11.29 2.44 6.18
CA ILE A 14 -10.93 3.80 5.76
C ILE A 14 -9.55 3.75 5.10
N GLY A 15 -8.59 3.02 5.66
CA GLY A 15 -7.26 2.85 5.09
C GLY A 15 -7.28 2.22 3.71
N LEU A 16 -8.06 1.16 3.52
CA LEU A 16 -8.21 0.44 2.26
C LEU A 16 -8.84 1.33 1.19
N SER A 17 -9.95 2.00 1.50
CA SER A 17 -10.64 2.93 0.59
C SER A 17 -9.73 4.07 0.17
N ARG A 18 -9.06 4.72 1.13
CA ARG A 18 -8.14 5.82 0.85
C ARG A 18 -6.93 5.36 0.02
N CYS A 19 -6.40 4.18 0.29
CA CYS A 19 -5.32 3.59 -0.50
C CYS A 19 -5.74 3.38 -1.96
N TYR A 20 -6.91 2.78 -2.17
CA TYR A 20 -7.44 2.52 -3.49
C TYR A 20 -7.67 3.80 -4.30
N TYR A 21 -8.39 4.78 -3.75
CA TYR A 21 -8.70 6.01 -4.49
C TYR A 21 -7.47 6.89 -4.71
N GLU A 22 -6.49 6.89 -3.80
CA GLU A 22 -5.18 7.50 -4.04
C GLU A 22 -4.47 6.82 -5.21
N GLY A 23 -4.47 5.49 -5.27
CA GLY A 23 -3.88 4.73 -6.37
C GLY A 23 -4.59 4.92 -7.70
N ILE A 24 -5.93 4.99 -7.72
CA ILE A 24 -6.70 5.32 -8.93
C ILE A 24 -6.37 6.74 -9.42
N GLY A 25 -6.25 7.71 -8.50
CA GLY A 25 -5.74 9.05 -8.83
C GLY A 25 -4.32 8.98 -9.39
N GLY A 26 -3.46 8.17 -8.79
CA GLY A 26 -2.11 7.86 -9.26
C GLY A 26 -2.09 7.28 -10.67
N LEU A 27 -2.97 6.33 -10.97
CA LEU A 27 -3.08 5.71 -12.30
C LEU A 27 -3.49 6.74 -13.35
N LYS A 28 -4.51 7.55 -13.05
CA LYS A 28 -4.96 8.64 -13.93
C LYS A 28 -3.86 9.69 -14.16
N THR A 29 -3.06 10.01 -13.13
CA THR A 29 -1.98 11.00 -13.23
C THR A 29 -0.68 10.44 -13.82
N MET A 30 -0.41 9.15 -13.71
CA MET A 30 0.66 8.49 -14.46
C MET A 30 0.38 8.51 -15.97
N LEU A 31 -0.90 8.56 -16.34
CA LEU A 31 -1.37 8.84 -17.70
C LEU A 31 -1.40 10.35 -18.04
N GLY A 32 -1.10 11.25 -17.09
CA GLY A 32 -1.05 12.70 -17.32
C GLY A 32 -1.01 13.58 -16.06
N MET A 33 0.20 13.90 -15.58
CA MET A 33 0.56 14.88 -14.53
C MET A 33 0.22 14.57 -13.06
N GLN A 34 1.23 14.13 -12.28
CA GLN A 34 1.71 14.70 -10.99
C GLN A 34 2.83 13.83 -10.38
N ARG A 35 3.66 14.44 -9.51
CA ARG A 35 4.77 13.78 -8.78
C ARG A 35 4.31 13.36 -7.38
N HIS A 36 3.47 12.33 -7.25
CA HIS A 36 3.32 11.70 -5.93
C HIS A 36 4.61 10.92 -5.63
N PRO A 37 5.36 11.23 -4.56
CA PRO A 37 6.67 10.62 -4.34
C PRO A 37 6.64 9.09 -4.25
N GLN A 38 5.59 8.51 -3.64
CA GLN A 38 5.42 7.04 -3.58
C GLN A 38 5.05 6.41 -4.93
N LEU A 39 4.64 7.18 -5.95
CA LEU A 39 4.46 6.65 -7.31
C LEU A 39 5.80 6.48 -8.03
N ASN A 40 6.88 7.14 -7.57
CA ASN A 40 8.18 7.05 -8.22
C ASN A 40 8.74 5.61 -8.21
N ARG A 41 8.47 4.83 -7.16
CA ARG A 41 8.89 3.41 -7.11
C ARG A 41 8.24 2.56 -8.21
N PHE A 42 7.02 2.90 -8.64
CA PHE A 42 6.37 2.27 -9.79
C PHE A 42 6.97 2.76 -11.10
N LYS A 43 7.29 4.07 -11.23
CA LYS A 43 7.92 4.65 -12.43
C LYS A 43 9.30 4.08 -12.75
N GLN A 44 9.99 3.55 -11.75
CA GLN A 44 11.30 2.91 -11.92
C GLN A 44 11.20 1.45 -12.39
N SER A 45 10.00 0.87 -12.42
CA SER A 45 9.75 -0.48 -12.93
C SER A 45 9.66 -0.50 -14.47
N LYS A 46 9.70 -1.70 -15.06
CA LYS A 46 9.66 -1.88 -16.52
C LYS A 46 8.28 -1.57 -17.08
N ASP A 47 7.23 -1.84 -16.32
CA ASP A 47 5.85 -1.54 -16.67
C ASP A 47 5.11 -0.82 -15.53
N PRO A 48 5.37 0.50 -15.37
CA PRO A 48 4.84 1.28 -14.26
C PRO A 48 3.32 1.26 -14.14
N VAL A 49 2.63 1.31 -15.29
CA VAL A 49 1.16 1.36 -15.35
C VAL A 49 0.59 0.01 -14.96
N ASN A 50 1.05 -1.08 -15.55
CA ASN A 50 0.49 -2.40 -15.22
C ASN A 50 0.92 -2.89 -13.83
N ASN A 51 2.08 -2.48 -13.31
CA ASN A 51 2.43 -2.75 -11.91
C ASN A 51 1.51 -2.01 -10.93
N LEU A 52 1.12 -0.76 -11.22
CA LEU A 52 0.15 -0.05 -10.40
C LEU A 52 -1.25 -0.66 -10.53
N LYS A 53 -1.66 -1.07 -11.74
CA LYS A 53 -2.93 -1.81 -11.92
C LYS A 53 -2.93 -3.12 -11.13
N TYR A 54 -1.85 -3.91 -11.23
CA TYR A 54 -1.67 -5.13 -10.44
C TYR A 54 -1.83 -4.84 -8.95
N TYR A 55 -1.14 -3.82 -8.42
CA TYR A 55 -1.31 -3.37 -7.04
C TYR A 55 -2.77 -3.06 -6.68
N LEU A 56 -3.45 -2.27 -7.51
CA LEU A 56 -4.83 -1.84 -7.23
C LEU A 56 -5.84 -2.97 -7.33
N ILE A 57 -5.60 -3.98 -8.16
CA ILE A 57 -6.49 -5.14 -8.26
C ILE A 57 -6.48 -5.94 -6.96
N HIS A 58 -5.34 -6.12 -6.29
CA HIS A 58 -5.29 -6.77 -4.98
C HIS A 58 -5.98 -5.94 -3.89
N VAL A 59 -5.82 -4.61 -3.92
CA VAL A 59 -6.55 -3.70 -3.01
C VAL A 59 -8.07 -3.78 -3.24
N TYR A 60 -8.52 -3.80 -4.50
CA TYR A 60 -9.92 -3.97 -4.88
C TYR A 60 -10.46 -5.35 -4.49
N THR A 61 -9.66 -6.40 -4.69
CA THR A 61 -10.06 -7.78 -4.33
C THR A 61 -10.34 -7.89 -2.83
N GLU A 62 -9.51 -7.24 -2.00
CA GLU A 62 -9.75 -7.14 -0.57
C GLU A 62 -11.02 -6.33 -0.24
N SER A 63 -11.38 -5.31 -1.03
CA SER A 63 -12.63 -4.57 -0.80
C SER A 63 -13.84 -5.43 -1.13
N VAL A 64 -13.80 -6.17 -2.24
CA VAL A 64 -14.86 -7.11 -2.65
C VAL A 64 -15.01 -8.23 -1.63
N PHE A 65 -13.92 -8.77 -1.09
CA PHE A 65 -13.95 -9.75 -0.01
C PHE A 65 -14.68 -9.22 1.24
N ARG A 66 -14.62 -7.91 1.47
CA ARG A 66 -15.35 -7.20 2.54
C ARG A 66 -16.72 -6.66 2.11
N GLU A 67 -17.25 -7.18 1.00
CA GLU A 67 -18.56 -6.81 0.44
C GLU A 67 -18.66 -5.32 0.08
N LYS A 68 -17.54 -4.73 -0.34
CA LYS A 68 -17.45 -3.32 -0.76
C LYS A 68 -17.03 -3.21 -2.21
N ASP A 69 -17.90 -2.62 -3.00
CA ASP A 69 -17.63 -2.31 -4.40
C ASP A 69 -17.06 -0.89 -4.52
N TYR A 70 -15.80 -0.80 -4.94
CA TYR A 70 -15.14 0.47 -5.21
C TYR A 70 -15.30 0.85 -6.69
N LYS A 71 -15.47 2.14 -6.97
CA LYS A 71 -15.64 2.61 -8.36
C LYS A 71 -14.32 2.56 -9.13
N HIS A 72 -14.36 2.68 -10.45
CA HIS A 72 -13.18 2.75 -11.31
C HIS A 72 -12.42 1.45 -11.55
N PHE A 73 -13.06 0.30 -11.30
CA PHE A 73 -12.50 -1.00 -11.64
C PHE A 73 -12.30 -1.15 -13.16
N GLU A 74 -13.09 -0.45 -13.97
CA GLU A 74 -12.94 -0.41 -15.44
C GLU A 74 -11.57 0.11 -15.91
N LEU A 75 -10.81 0.81 -15.04
CA LEU A 75 -9.44 1.24 -15.36
C LEU A 75 -8.39 0.14 -15.16
N LEU A 76 -8.79 -0.98 -14.54
CA LEU A 76 -7.94 -2.10 -14.16
C LEU A 76 -8.26 -3.38 -14.97
N GLU A 77 -9.45 -3.45 -15.56
CA GLU A 77 -10.02 -4.66 -16.16
C GLU A 77 -9.25 -5.22 -17.37
N ASP A 78 -8.49 -4.36 -18.05
CA ASP A 78 -7.67 -4.74 -19.19
C ASP A 78 -6.42 -5.54 -18.80
N LEU A 79 -6.06 -5.56 -17.50
CA LEU A 79 -4.93 -6.33 -17.00
C LEU A 79 -5.34 -7.78 -16.67
N CYS A 80 -4.88 -8.73 -17.48
CA CYS A 80 -5.03 -10.16 -17.19
C CYS A 80 -4.00 -10.63 -16.15
N LEU A 81 -4.43 -10.77 -14.88
CA LEU A 81 -3.57 -11.25 -13.78
C LEU A 81 -2.94 -12.63 -14.03
N LYS A 82 -3.61 -13.51 -14.77
CA LYS A 82 -3.12 -14.89 -15.01
C LYS A 82 -1.86 -14.92 -15.89
N SER A 83 -1.72 -13.95 -16.79
CA SER A 83 -0.59 -13.87 -17.74
C SER A 83 0.41 -12.78 -17.38
N TYR A 84 0.00 -11.78 -16.60
CA TYR A 84 0.87 -10.69 -16.21
C TYR A 84 1.87 -11.13 -15.14
N LYS A 85 3.16 -10.84 -15.39
CA LYS A 85 4.23 -11.04 -14.42
C LYS A 85 4.66 -9.66 -13.91
N PRO A 86 4.30 -9.28 -12.68
CA PRO A 86 4.68 -7.98 -12.16
C PRO A 86 6.19 -7.89 -11.93
N ASP A 87 6.72 -6.67 -11.98
CA ASP A 87 8.07 -6.44 -11.46
C ASP A 87 8.04 -6.47 -9.93
N TYR A 88 9.00 -7.14 -9.31
CA TYR A 88 9.18 -7.06 -7.86
C TYR A 88 9.84 -5.72 -7.50
N ILE A 89 9.05 -4.81 -6.94
CA ILE A 89 9.49 -3.47 -6.56
C ILE A 89 10.14 -3.52 -5.17
N PRO A 90 11.41 -3.11 -5.01
CA PRO A 90 12.04 -3.11 -3.70
C PRO A 90 11.32 -2.17 -2.74
N VAL A 91 11.14 -2.64 -1.51
CA VAL A 91 10.78 -1.80 -0.35
C VAL A 91 11.80 -2.05 0.75
N SER A 92 12.33 -0.99 1.35
CA SER A 92 13.27 -1.17 2.45
C SER A 92 12.58 -1.75 3.68
N ASN A 93 13.31 -2.56 4.45
CA ASN A 93 12.86 -3.06 5.75
C ASN A 93 12.48 -1.92 6.70
N LYS A 94 13.29 -0.86 6.80
CA LYS A 94 12.99 0.29 7.65
C LYS A 94 11.77 1.09 7.18
N GLN A 95 11.53 1.17 5.87
CA GLN A 95 10.31 1.76 5.32
C GLN A 95 9.09 0.92 5.70
N LEU A 96 9.17 -0.40 5.60
CA LEU A 96 8.08 -1.29 6.00
C LEU A 96 7.78 -1.15 7.51
N GLU A 97 8.81 -1.13 8.35
CA GLU A 97 8.67 -0.90 9.79
C GLU A 97 8.03 0.45 10.11
N PHE A 98 8.42 1.51 9.37
CA PHE A 98 7.81 2.82 9.48
C PHE A 98 6.33 2.78 9.10
N GLU A 99 5.98 2.14 7.99
CA GLU A 99 4.59 1.98 7.57
C GLU A 99 3.77 1.22 8.61
N ILE A 100 4.29 0.13 9.19
CA ILE A 100 3.57 -0.65 10.20
C ILE A 100 3.27 0.21 11.42
N ARG A 101 4.28 0.90 11.97
CA ARG A 101 4.11 1.80 13.11
C ARG A 101 3.09 2.90 12.82
N TRP A 102 3.17 3.50 11.64
CA TRP A 102 2.25 4.55 11.22
C TRP A 102 0.82 4.05 11.08
N LEU A 103 0.65 2.86 10.49
CA LEU A 103 -0.65 2.24 10.28
C LEU A 103 -1.34 1.93 11.61
N VAL A 104 -0.60 1.33 12.54
CA VAL A 104 -1.07 1.05 13.91
C VAL A 104 -1.44 2.35 14.62
N GLY A 105 -0.57 3.36 14.60
CA GLY A 105 -0.85 4.67 15.22
C GLY A 105 -2.13 5.32 14.70
N LYS A 106 -2.37 5.24 13.38
CA LYS A 106 -3.60 5.76 12.76
C LYS A 106 -4.85 4.97 13.13
N MET A 107 -4.75 3.65 13.20
CA MET A 107 -5.89 2.81 13.57
C MET A 107 -6.28 2.94 15.04
N SER A 108 -5.30 3.07 15.93
CA SER A 108 -5.51 3.20 17.37
C SER A 108 -6.08 4.55 17.80
N THR A 109 -5.95 5.59 16.98
CA THR A 109 -6.36 6.96 17.35
C THR A 109 -7.59 7.43 16.57
N GLU A 110 -7.57 7.31 15.24
CA GLU A 110 -8.52 7.99 14.36
C GLU A 110 -9.60 7.03 13.79
N ARG A 111 -9.43 5.71 13.90
CA ARG A 111 -10.21 4.70 13.14
C ARG A 111 -10.68 3.53 14.01
N CYS A 112 -10.95 3.82 15.29
CA CYS A 112 -11.05 2.83 16.37
C CYS A 112 -12.20 1.81 16.24
N TYR A 113 -13.24 2.09 15.45
CA TYR A 113 -14.36 1.16 15.25
C TYR A 113 -13.95 0.06 14.25
N ASN A 114 -13.64 -1.14 14.75
CA ASN A 114 -13.29 -2.37 13.98
C ASN A 114 -11.83 -2.53 13.49
N SER A 115 -10.89 -1.74 14.02
CA SER A 115 -9.48 -1.87 13.63
C SER A 115 -8.64 -2.78 14.54
N HIS A 116 -9.13 -3.11 15.74
CA HIS A 116 -8.33 -3.82 16.77
C HIS A 116 -7.83 -5.19 16.31
N GLN A 117 -8.72 -6.03 15.78
CA GLN A 117 -8.36 -7.37 15.28
C GLN A 117 -7.33 -7.32 14.15
N LYS A 118 -7.36 -6.27 13.31
CA LYS A 118 -6.39 -6.08 12.22
C LYS A 118 -5.02 -5.67 12.75
N ILE A 119 -5.00 -4.79 13.77
CA ILE A 119 -3.76 -4.43 14.47
C ILE A 119 -3.16 -5.66 15.14
N GLU A 120 -3.94 -6.43 15.88
CA GLU A 120 -3.46 -7.64 16.57
C GLU A 120 -2.86 -8.64 15.58
N ARG A 121 -3.58 -8.94 14.49
CA ARG A 121 -3.09 -9.82 13.44
C ARG A 121 -1.81 -9.29 12.79
N LEU A 122 -1.75 -8.01 12.46
CA LEU A 122 -0.57 -7.37 11.89
C LEU A 122 0.64 -7.48 12.81
N MET A 123 0.46 -7.18 14.09
CA MET A 123 1.53 -7.23 15.09
C MET A 123 2.00 -8.68 15.34
N TYR A 124 1.07 -9.64 15.36
CA TYR A 124 1.40 -11.06 15.46
C TYR A 124 2.25 -11.52 14.26
N ASP A 125 1.83 -11.24 13.03
CA ASP A 125 2.56 -11.66 11.83
C ASP A 125 3.93 -10.96 11.73
N TYR A 126 4.01 -9.70 12.17
CA TYR A 126 5.26 -8.95 12.28
C TYR A 126 6.24 -9.55 13.30
N GLN A 127 5.76 -9.87 14.50
CA GLN A 127 6.59 -10.49 15.55
C GLN A 127 7.10 -11.88 15.15
N ASN A 128 6.30 -12.65 14.40
CA ASN A 128 6.69 -13.96 13.88
C ASN A 128 7.56 -13.89 12.62
N LYS A 129 7.99 -12.68 12.20
CA LYS A 129 8.84 -12.44 11.02
C LYS A 129 8.27 -13.01 9.72
N ASN A 130 6.94 -13.04 9.58
CA ASN A 130 6.29 -13.50 8.35
C ASN A 130 6.26 -12.36 7.30
N ILE A 131 7.44 -11.84 6.95
CA ILE A 131 7.57 -10.60 6.17
C ILE A 131 6.92 -10.70 4.78
N SER A 132 6.93 -11.88 4.16
CA SER A 132 6.29 -12.12 2.88
C SER A 132 4.76 -12.06 2.95
N SER A 133 4.14 -12.43 4.08
CA SER A 133 2.69 -12.29 4.24
C SER A 133 2.28 -10.87 4.62
N LEU A 134 3.19 -10.12 5.27
CA LEU A 134 2.96 -8.74 5.68
C LEU A 134 2.92 -7.77 4.52
N THR A 135 3.59 -8.11 3.42
CA THR A 135 3.78 -7.22 2.28
C THR A 135 2.84 -7.57 1.13
N HIS A 136 2.42 -6.53 0.41
CA HIS A 136 1.71 -6.72 -0.83
C HIS A 136 2.63 -7.45 -1.83
N HIS A 137 2.10 -8.43 -2.58
CA HIS A 137 2.85 -9.33 -3.47
C HIS A 137 3.72 -8.69 -4.56
N LEU A 138 3.52 -7.39 -4.78
CA LEU A 138 4.31 -6.58 -5.72
C LEU A 138 5.66 -6.18 -5.13
N PHE A 139 5.80 -6.16 -3.81
CA PHE A 139 7.00 -5.67 -3.15
C PHE A 139 7.86 -6.82 -2.65
N ASN A 140 9.18 -6.64 -2.78
CA ASN A 140 10.18 -7.48 -2.14
C ASN A 140 10.93 -6.65 -1.08
N VAL A 141 10.99 -7.17 0.14
CA VAL A 141 11.68 -6.47 1.23
C VAL A 141 13.19 -6.64 1.07
N VAL A 142 13.91 -5.53 1.09
CA VAL A 142 15.38 -5.46 1.02
C VAL A 142 15.91 -4.65 2.19
N ASP A 143 17.17 -4.85 2.56
CA ASP A 143 17.82 -4.01 3.55
C ASP A 143 18.00 -2.58 3.02
N GLY A 144 17.59 -1.58 3.79
CA GLY A 144 17.75 -0.17 3.40
C GLY A 144 17.17 0.83 4.40
N GLU A 145 17.26 2.12 4.07
CA GLU A 145 16.76 3.22 4.91
C GLU A 145 15.29 3.57 4.64
N ILE A 146 14.68 4.35 5.53
CA ILE A 146 13.35 4.94 5.29
C ILE A 146 13.41 5.78 4.01
N GLU A 147 12.36 5.69 3.21
CA GLU A 147 12.32 6.33 1.91
C GLU A 147 12.19 7.86 2.04
N ASP A 148 12.83 8.58 1.11
CA ASP A 148 12.97 10.04 1.19
C ASP A 148 11.63 10.80 1.20
N TRP A 149 10.56 10.20 0.71
CA TRP A 149 9.23 10.80 0.74
C TRP A 149 8.61 10.88 2.12
N GLU A 150 9.10 10.10 3.09
CA GLU A 150 8.62 10.16 4.48
C GLU A 150 9.28 11.31 5.27
N ARG A 151 10.28 12.02 4.72
CA ARG A 151 10.96 13.16 5.40
C ARG A 151 9.98 14.22 5.92
N SER A 152 8.97 14.58 5.13
CA SER A 152 7.92 15.54 5.54
C SER A 152 7.01 15.06 6.69
N HIS A 153 7.01 13.75 6.99
CA HIS A 153 6.27 13.14 8.09
C HIS A 153 7.15 12.95 9.32
N LEU A 154 8.43 12.59 9.13
CA LEU A 154 9.44 12.48 10.20
C LEU A 154 9.61 13.82 10.92
N ASP A 155 9.63 14.94 10.19
CA ASP A 155 9.71 16.28 10.77
C ASP A 155 8.50 16.62 11.67
N LYS A 156 7.34 16.00 11.45
CA LYS A 156 6.13 16.22 12.26
C LYS A 156 6.07 15.36 13.51
N GLU A 157 6.77 14.23 13.55
CA GLU A 157 6.91 13.39 14.74
C GLU A 157 7.95 13.95 15.72
N ILE A 158 8.97 14.69 15.25
CA ILE A 158 9.98 15.32 16.12
C ILE A 158 9.42 16.53 16.89
N VAL A 159 8.31 17.12 16.43
CA VAL A 159 7.69 18.32 17.00
C VAL A 159 6.50 17.98 17.94
N ARG A 160 6.26 16.70 18.25
CA ARG A 160 5.24 16.25 19.20
C ARG A 160 5.85 15.50 20.38
#